data_AF-A0A7Y2TTK8-F1
#
_entry.id   AF-A0A7Y2TTK8-F1
#
_cell.length_a   1.000
_cell.length_b   1.000
_cell.length_c   1.000
_cell.angle_alpha   90.00
_cell.angle_beta   90.00
_cell.angle_gamma   90.00
#
_symmetry.space_group_name_H-M   'P 1'
#
loop_
_entity.id
_entity.type
_entity.pdbx_description
1 polymer ?
#
loop_
_entity_poly.entity_id
_entity_poly.type
_entity_poly.pdbx_seq_one_letter_code
_entity_poly.pdbx_strand_id
1 'polypeptide(L)'
;AYMWIGAAALLAFIHNPAGAGRWVYGLLVTLGGVFGLSVAGRHLWLQNLPADQVPDCGMGLNYMLDTMPFTQVLREVFYGSGECADVHWSFLGLTMPGWTFLWYLAFTLGTITVLIKASAARR
;
A
#
# COMPACT_ATOMS: atom_id res chain seq x y z
N ALA A 1 2.48 2.60 -3.55
CA ALA A 1 3.50 2.78 -2.49
C ALA A 1 4.61 1.72 -2.54
N TYR A 2 4.32 0.43 -2.78
CA TYR A 2 5.39 -0.59 -2.95
C TYR A 2 6.46 -0.23 -3.97
N MET A 3 6.08 0.21 -5.18
CA MET A 3 7.05 0.62 -6.20
C MET A 3 7.95 1.77 -5.75
N TRP A 4 7.40 2.72 -4.99
CA TRP A 4 8.17 3.82 -4.41
C TRP A 4 9.21 3.30 -3.42
N ILE A 5 8.78 2.47 -2.47
CA ILE A 5 9.68 1.88 -1.46
C ILE A 5 10.77 1.06 -2.15
N GLY A 6 10.40 0.23 -3.12
CA GLY A 6 11.33 -0.59 -3.89
C GLY A 6 12.37 0.25 -4.66
N ALA A 7 11.92 1.29 -5.36
CA ALA A 7 12.82 2.18 -6.09
C ALA A 7 13.77 2.95 -5.14
N ALA A 8 13.25 3.51 -4.05
CA ALA A 8 14.06 4.23 -3.07
C ALA A 8 15.10 3.30 -2.40
N ALA A 9 14.71 2.08 -2.05
CA ALA A 9 15.60 1.09 -1.46
C ALA A 9 16.67 0.60 -2.46
N LEU A 10 16.29 0.38 -3.72
CA LEU A 10 17.23 -0.02 -4.77
C LEU A 10 18.26 1.09 -5.04
N LEU A 11 17.83 2.35 -5.14
CA LEU A 11 18.74 3.48 -5.30
C LEU A 11 19.66 3.65 -4.09
N ALA A 12 19.14 3.45 -2.87
CA ALA A 12 19.95 3.48 -1.66
C ALA A 12 21.02 2.38 -1.67
N PHE A 13 20.68 1.19 -2.17
CA PHE A 13 21.62 0.08 -2.31
C PHE A 13 22.71 0.38 -3.34
N ILE A 14 22.35 0.92 -4.52
CA ILE A 14 23.31 1.24 -5.59
C ILE A 14 24.24 2.38 -5.17
N HIS A 15 23.72 3.46 -4.60
CA HIS A 15 24.52 4.62 -4.22
C HIS A 15 25.34 4.40 -2.94
N ASN A 16 25.00 3.38 -2.14
CA ASN A 16 25.59 3.05 -0.84
C ASN A 16 26.03 4.30 -0.01
N PRO A 17 25.10 5.24 0.23
CA PRO A 17 25.48 6.52 0.79
C PRO A 17 25.80 6.40 2.28
N ALA A 18 26.95 6.96 2.68
CA ALA A 18 27.27 7.20 4.08
C ALA A 18 26.69 8.55 4.53
N GLY A 19 26.49 8.72 5.84
CA GLY A 19 26.17 10.04 6.38
C GLY A 19 24.73 10.47 6.19
N ALA A 20 24.59 11.75 5.84
CA ALA A 20 23.31 12.38 5.58
C ALA A 20 22.54 11.67 4.45
N GLY A 21 23.24 11.09 3.46
CA GLY A 21 22.59 10.37 2.37
C GLY A 21 21.78 9.17 2.86
N ARG A 22 22.27 8.41 3.86
CA ARG A 22 21.51 7.30 4.47
C ARG A 22 20.19 7.76 5.09
N TRP A 23 20.20 8.95 5.72
CA TRP A 23 18.98 9.54 6.27
C TRP A 23 18.00 9.94 5.17
N VAL A 24 18.48 10.55 4.09
CA VAL A 24 17.62 10.93 2.95
C VAL A 24 16.89 9.71 2.38
N TYR A 25 17.61 8.63 2.04
CA TYR A 25 16.96 7.42 1.51
C TYR A 25 16.06 6.74 2.53
N GLY A 26 16.48 6.68 3.80
CA GLY A 26 15.65 6.11 4.84
C GLY A 26 14.33 6.88 5.01
N LEU A 27 14.38 8.22 4.94
CA LEU A 27 13.19 9.07 5.03
C LEU A 27 12.26 8.86 3.82
N LEU A 28 12.81 8.72 2.61
CA LEU A 28 12.02 8.39 1.41
C LEU A 28 11.31 7.04 1.52
N VAL A 29 11.99 6.02 2.04
CA VAL A 29 11.39 4.70 2.27
C VAL A 29 10.32 4.77 3.36
N THR A 30 10.59 5.44 4.48
CA THR A 30 9.63 5.62 5.57
C THR A 30 8.38 6.38 5.11
N LEU A 31 8.52 7.44 4.30
CA LEU A 31 7.38 8.17 3.74
C LEU A 31 6.52 7.27 2.84
N GLY A 32 7.14 6.48 1.97
CA GLY A 32 6.42 5.51 1.15
C GLY A 32 5.69 4.46 2.00
N GLY A 33 6.32 3.99 3.08
CA GLY A 33 5.73 3.05 4.03
C GLY A 33 4.54 3.62 4.79
N VAL A 34 4.66 4.83 5.34
CA VAL A 34 3.58 5.53 6.05
C VAL A 34 2.40 5.84 5.12
N PHE A 35 2.67 6.27 3.88
CA PHE A 35 1.63 6.46 2.88
C PHE A 35 0.94 5.13 2.50
N GLY A 36 1.70 4.04 2.39
CA GLY A 36 1.13 2.71 2.19
C GLY A 36 0.24 2.26 3.35
N LEU A 37 0.68 2.50 4.60
CA LEU A 37 -0.08 2.21 5.82
C LEU A 37 -1.40 2.98 5.88
N SER A 38 -1.40 4.28 5.55
CA SER A 38 -2.62 5.09 5.59
C SER A 38 -3.65 4.60 4.58
N VAL A 39 -3.22 4.29 3.35
CA VAL A 39 -4.11 3.78 2.30
C VAL A 39 -4.62 2.37 2.64
N ALA A 40 -3.75 1.46 3.07
CA ALA A 40 -4.15 0.11 3.45
C ALA A 40 -5.07 0.11 4.68
N GLY A 41 -4.80 0.97 5.67
CA GLY A 41 -5.65 1.17 6.83
C GLY A 41 -7.02 1.72 6.47
N ARG A 42 -7.09 2.67 5.52
CA ARG A 42 -8.36 3.16 4.97
C ARG A 42 -9.14 2.05 4.26
N HIS A 43 -8.46 1.19 3.50
CA HIS A 43 -9.08 0.07 2.81
C HIS A 43 -9.63 -0.97 3.80
N LEU A 44 -8.86 -1.33 4.83
CA LEU A 44 -9.32 -2.18 5.94
C LEU A 44 -10.53 -1.59 6.68
N TRP A 45 -10.54 -0.27 6.88
CA TRP A 45 -11.69 0.41 7.49
C TRP A 45 -12.93 0.28 6.60
N LEU A 46 -12.82 0.53 5.29
CA LEU A 46 -13.93 0.38 4.34
C LEU A 46 -14.46 -1.06 4.28
N GLN A 47 -13.59 -2.07 4.36
CA GLN A 47 -14.00 -3.48 4.40
C GLN A 47 -14.76 -3.89 5.67
N ASN A 48 -14.66 -3.12 6.75
CA ASN A 48 -15.38 -3.38 7.99
C ASN A 48 -16.67 -2.55 8.13
N LEU A 49 -16.95 -1.64 7.18
CA LEU A 49 -18.20 -0.90 7.17
C LEU A 49 -19.34 -1.79 6.65
N PRO A 50 -20.55 -1.68 7.24
CA PRO A 50 -21.71 -2.35 6.69
C PRO A 50 -22.09 -1.77 5.33
N ALA A 51 -22.71 -2.60 4.47
CA ALA A 51 -22.91 -2.31 3.05
C ALA A 51 -23.73 -1.03 2.76
N ASP A 52 -24.54 -0.58 3.71
CA ASP A 52 -25.35 0.65 3.66
C ASP A 52 -24.54 1.94 3.92
N GLN A 53 -23.31 1.81 4.45
CA GLN A 53 -22.45 2.94 4.80
C GLN A 53 -21.20 3.04 3.94
N VAL A 54 -21.01 2.10 3.01
CA VAL A 54 -19.91 2.16 2.04
C VAL A 54 -20.15 3.39 1.15
N PRO A 55 -19.24 4.39 1.15
CA PRO A 55 -19.31 5.53 0.23
C PRO A 55 -19.33 5.03 -1.22
N ASP A 56 -19.59 5.88 -2.22
CA ASP A 56 -19.56 5.54 -3.66
C ASP A 56 -18.18 4.96 -4.09
N CYS A 57 -17.95 3.72 -3.70
CA CYS A 57 -17.00 2.78 -4.23
C CYS A 57 -17.73 2.24 -5.44
N GLY A 58 -17.13 2.41 -6.63
CA GLY A 58 -17.80 2.20 -7.91
C GLY A 58 -18.60 0.89 -7.97
N MET A 59 -19.53 0.85 -8.91
CA MET A 59 -20.41 -0.30 -9.06
C MET A 59 -19.66 -1.63 -9.25
N GLY A 60 -20.18 -2.65 -8.56
CA GLY A 60 -19.90 -4.08 -8.73
C GLY A 60 -19.43 -4.48 -10.12
N LEU A 61 -18.34 -5.24 -10.25
CA LEU A 61 -17.90 -5.77 -11.55
C LEU A 61 -19.03 -6.55 -12.26
N ASN A 62 -19.82 -7.31 -11.50
CA ASN A 62 -20.99 -8.03 -12.04
C ASN A 62 -22.06 -7.07 -12.56
N TYR A 63 -22.35 -5.99 -11.85
CA TYR A 63 -23.31 -4.97 -12.31
C TYR A 63 -22.79 -4.23 -13.54
N MET A 64 -21.47 -3.99 -13.64
CA MET A 64 -20.85 -3.44 -14.85
C MET A 64 -21.01 -4.36 -16.06
N LEU A 65 -20.82 -5.66 -15.89
CA LEU A 65 -20.99 -6.64 -16.98
C LEU A 65 -22.44 -6.74 -17.46
N ASP A 66 -23.41 -6.57 -16.55
CA ASP A 66 -24.83 -6.64 -16.88
C ASP A 66 -25.36 -5.35 -17.54
N THR A 67 -24.75 -4.19 -17.25
CA THR A 67 -25.30 -2.88 -17.65
C THR A 67 -24.44 -2.07 -18.62
N MET A 68 -23.15 -2.38 -18.74
CA MET A 68 -22.22 -1.66 -19.63
C MET A 68 -21.72 -2.54 -20.79
N PRO A 69 -21.39 -1.93 -21.95
CA PRO A 69 -20.74 -2.65 -23.03
C PRO A 69 -19.34 -3.16 -22.61
N PHE A 70 -18.99 -4.38 -23.04
CA PHE A 70 -17.76 -5.08 -22.65
C PHE A 70 -16.47 -4.25 -22.79
N THR A 71 -16.39 -3.37 -23.79
CA THR A 71 -15.23 -2.48 -23.99
C THR A 71 -15.04 -1.47 -22.86
N GLN A 72 -16.13 -1.00 -22.23
CA GLN A 72 -16.09 -0.08 -21.10
C GLN A 72 -15.73 -0.83 -19.80
N VAL A 73 -16.26 -2.03 -19.61
CA VAL A 73 -15.88 -2.90 -18.48
C VAL A 73 -14.39 -3.22 -18.52
N LEU A 74 -13.85 -3.57 -19.70
CA LEU A 74 -12.43 -3.88 -19.84
C LEU A 74 -11.56 -2.67 -19.49
N ARG A 75 -11.96 -1.46 -19.91
CA ARG A 75 -11.30 -0.22 -19.51
C ARG A 75 -11.32 -0.08 -18.00
N GLU A 76 -12.48 -0.20 -17.36
CA GLU A 76 -12.60 0.04 -15.93
C GLU A 76 -11.87 -1.00 -15.08
N VAL A 77 -11.79 -2.26 -15.52
CA VAL A 77 -10.95 -3.28 -14.86
C VAL A 77 -9.47 -2.87 -14.88
N PHE A 78 -8.97 -2.30 -15.98
CA PHE A 78 -7.59 -1.82 -16.06
C PHE A 78 -7.35 -0.52 -15.28
N TYR A 79 -8.37 0.33 -15.11
CA TYR A 79 -8.29 1.55 -14.28
C TYR A 79 -8.63 1.31 -12.80
N GLY A 80 -9.21 0.15 -12.47
CA GLY A 80 -9.70 -0.25 -11.15
C GLY A 80 -11.22 -0.06 -11.03
N SER A 81 -11.97 -1.16 -10.93
CA SER A 81 -13.45 -1.18 -10.93
C SER A 81 -14.12 -0.57 -9.69
N GLY A 82 -13.36 0.07 -8.78
CA GLY A 82 -13.91 0.77 -7.63
C GLY A 82 -14.39 -0.10 -6.47
N GLU A 83 -14.24 -1.43 -6.55
CA GLU A 83 -14.67 -2.43 -5.55
C GLU A 83 -13.81 -2.36 -4.26
N CYS A 84 -13.99 -1.32 -3.45
CA CYS A 84 -13.12 -1.04 -2.28
C CYS A 84 -13.54 -1.79 -1.00
N ALA A 85 -14.75 -2.35 -0.95
CA ALA A 85 -15.27 -3.04 0.23
C ALA A 85 -15.33 -4.57 0.07
N ASP A 86 -15.18 -5.08 -1.16
CA ASP A 86 -15.32 -6.50 -1.42
C ASP A 86 -14.07 -7.30 -1.06
N VAL A 87 -14.29 -8.45 -0.42
CA VAL A 87 -13.25 -9.37 0.00
C VAL A 87 -13.22 -10.55 -0.97
N HIS A 88 -12.44 -10.42 -2.05
CA HIS A 88 -12.27 -11.51 -3.03
C HIS A 88 -11.29 -12.60 -2.56
N TRP A 89 -10.39 -12.27 -1.63
CA TRP A 89 -9.35 -13.19 -1.16
C TRP A 89 -9.04 -12.97 0.32
N SER A 90 -8.92 -14.08 1.04
CA SER A 90 -8.46 -14.12 2.42
C SER A 90 -7.48 -15.27 2.62
N PHE A 91 -6.47 -15.04 3.45
CA PHE A 91 -5.47 -16.04 3.82
C PHE A 91 -5.09 -15.87 5.28
N LEU A 92 -5.10 -16.96 6.04
CA LEU A 92 -4.89 -16.96 7.50
C LEU A 92 -5.82 -15.98 8.25
N GLY A 93 -7.05 -15.78 7.73
CA GLY A 93 -8.02 -14.86 8.31
C GLY A 93 -7.78 -13.37 8.01
N LEU A 94 -6.77 -13.04 7.20
CA LEU A 94 -6.48 -11.68 6.75
C LEU A 94 -6.80 -11.51 5.27
N THR A 95 -7.39 -10.36 4.93
CA THR A 95 -7.66 -9.97 3.54
C THR A 95 -6.40 -9.47 2.84
N MET A 96 -6.43 -9.31 1.52
CA MET A 96 -5.32 -8.71 0.76
C MET A 96 -4.85 -7.35 1.33
N PRO A 97 -5.75 -6.39 1.66
CA PRO A 97 -5.37 -5.16 2.36
C PRO A 97 -4.76 -5.40 3.74
N GLY A 98 -5.22 -6.40 4.48
CA GLY A 98 -4.64 -6.82 5.77
C GLY A 98 -3.17 -7.21 5.66
N TRP A 99 -2.84 -8.10 4.71
CA TRP A 99 -1.46 -8.48 4.44
C TRP A 99 -0.61 -7.32 3.95
N THR A 100 -1.19 -6.49 3.09
CA THR A 100 -0.53 -5.29 2.57
C THR A 100 -0.15 -4.32 3.69
N PHE A 101 -1.05 -4.11 4.66
CA PHE A 101 -0.83 -3.29 5.84
C PHE A 101 0.35 -3.81 6.68
N LEU A 102 0.40 -5.13 6.93
CA LEU A 102 1.50 -5.75 7.68
C LEU A 102 2.86 -5.54 7.00
N TRP A 103 2.93 -5.69 5.68
CA TRP A 103 4.18 -5.48 4.95
C TRP A 103 4.64 -4.02 4.99
N TYR A 104 3.73 -3.05 4.82
CA TYR A 104 4.09 -1.64 4.96
C TYR A 104 4.55 -1.33 6.39
N LEU A 105 3.93 -1.93 7.41
CA LEU A 105 4.37 -1.81 8.80
C LEU A 105 5.79 -2.35 8.98
N ALA A 106 6.06 -3.54 8.48
CA ALA A 106 7.37 -4.18 8.54
C ALA A 106 8.46 -3.35 7.87
N PHE A 107 8.22 -2.83 6.66
CA PHE A 107 9.19 -1.98 5.95
C PHE A 107 9.44 -0.65 6.68
N THR A 108 8.37 -0.04 7.21
CA THR A 108 8.47 1.24 7.94
C THR A 108 9.27 1.07 9.23
N LEU A 109 8.91 0.08 10.06
CA LEU A 109 9.61 -0.22 11.31
C LEU A 109 11.05 -0.67 11.05
N GLY A 110 11.26 -1.57 10.09
CA GLY A 110 12.58 -2.03 9.69
C GLY A 110 13.51 -0.87 9.33
N THR A 111 13.04 0.05 8.49
CA THR A 111 13.82 1.24 8.09
C THR A 111 14.13 2.15 9.28
N ILE A 112 13.15 2.39 10.16
CA ILE A 112 13.35 3.20 11.38
C ILE A 112 14.42 2.57 12.28
N THR A 113 14.35 1.25 12.53
CA THR A 113 15.37 0.58 13.37
C THR A 113 16.78 0.68 12.78
N VAL A 114 16.90 0.59 11.45
CA VAL A 114 18.17 0.70 10.72
C VAL A 114 18.73 2.13 10.80
N LEU A 115 17.88 3.15 10.79
CA LEU A 115 18.26 4.54 10.97
C LEU A 115 18.68 4.83 12.42
N ILE A 116 17.92 4.35 13.41
CA ILE A 116 18.24 4.52 14.84
C ILE A 116 19.60 3.88 15.14
N LYS A 117 19.84 2.63 14.72
CA LYS A 117 21.13 1.95 14.92
C LYS A 117 22.29 2.70 14.24
N ALA A 118 22.06 3.20 13.03
CA ALA A 118 23.08 3.98 12.33
C ALA A 118 23.36 5.34 12.97
N SER A 119 22.37 5.92 13.65
CA SER A 119 22.52 7.16 14.42
C SER A 119 23.29 6.95 15.71
N ALA A 120 23.05 5.83 16.40
CA ALA A 120 23.70 5.46 17.64
C ALA A 120 25.18 5.09 17.44
N ALA A 121 25.51 4.42 16.33
CA ALA A 121 26.90 4.08 15.97
C ALA A 121 27.75 5.28 15.50
N ARG A 122 27.10 6.44 15.28
CA ARG A 122 27.73 7.68 14.80
C ARG A 122 27.98 8.69 15.94
N ARG A 123 27.41 8.45 17.12
CA ARG A 123 27.72 9.14 18.37
C ARG A 123 28.85 8.42 19.08
#